data_AF-A0A7C9DBY9-F1
#
_entry.id   AF-A0A7C9DBY9-F1
#
_cell.length_a   1.000
_cell.length_b   1.000
_cell.length_c   1.000
_cell.angle_alpha   90.00
_cell.angle_beta   90.00
_cell.angle_gamma   90.00
#
_symmetry.space_group_name_H-M   'P 1'
#
loop_
_entity.id
_entity.type
_entity.pdbx_description
1 polymer ?
#
loop_
_entity_poly.entity_id
_entity_poly.type
_entity_poly.pdbx_seq_one_letter_code
_entity_poly.pdbx_strand_id
1 'polypeptide(L)'
;MASLLESTWQYLITHFSDFQLACVGSFILHESVFFLSGLPFIFFERRGYLNKYKIQAKTNAPAAQEKCITRLLLYHFCVNLPVMLLSYPVFRFMGMRSSLP
;
A
#
# COMPACT_ATOMS: atom_id res chain seq x y z
N MET A 1 9.59 -28.29 -6.33
CA MET A 1 9.63 -27.52 -5.07
C MET A 1 8.93 -26.21 -5.36
N ALA A 2 7.80 -25.95 -4.70
CA ALA A 2 7.10 -24.68 -4.86
C ALA A 2 8.03 -23.54 -4.46
N SER A 3 7.97 -22.42 -5.17
CA SER A 3 8.76 -21.24 -4.79
C SER A 3 8.33 -20.76 -3.40
N LEU A 4 9.20 -19.99 -2.71
CA LEU A 4 8.84 -19.37 -1.42
C LEU A 4 7.54 -18.56 -1.51
N LEU A 5 7.36 -17.89 -2.65
CA LEU A 5 6.20 -17.03 -2.94
C LEU A 5 4.93 -17.88 -3.11
N GLU A 6 5.04 -18.99 -3.83
CA GLU A 6 3.95 -19.95 -4.06
C GLU A 6 3.55 -20.67 -2.76
N SER A 7 4.51 -21.09 -1.94
CA SER A 7 4.25 -21.70 -0.63
C SER A 7 3.54 -20.72 0.31
N THR A 8 3.97 -19.45 0.29
CA THR A 8 3.35 -18.38 1.10
C THR A 8 1.94 -18.07 0.60
N TRP A 9 1.73 -18.03 -0.72
CA TRP A 9 0.42 -17.81 -1.32
C TRP A 9 -0.55 -18.95 -0.98
N GLN A 10 -0.12 -20.21 -1.09
CA GLN A 10 -0.90 -21.39 -0.72
C GLN A 10 -1.30 -21.37 0.76
N TYR A 11 -0.40 -20.93 1.65
CA TYR A 11 -0.73 -20.76 3.06
C TYR A 11 -1.80 -19.68 3.27
N LEU A 12 -1.69 -18.54 2.58
CA LEU A 12 -2.63 -17.43 2.72
C LEU A 12 -4.05 -17.81 2.25
N ILE A 13 -4.19 -18.42 1.07
CA ILE A 13 -5.51 -18.79 0.53
C ILE A 13 -6.20 -19.92 1.30
N THR A 14 -5.46 -20.76 2.03
CA THR A 14 -6.02 -21.89 2.79
C THR A 14 -6.46 -21.48 4.19
N HIS A 15 -5.77 -20.52 4.81
CA HIS A 15 -6.05 -20.10 6.18
C HIS A 15 -6.98 -18.88 6.31
N PHE A 16 -7.14 -18.08 5.26
CA PHE A 16 -7.92 -16.83 5.32
C PHE A 16 -9.11 -16.86 4.36
N SER A 17 -10.19 -16.17 4.74
CA SER A 17 -11.38 -16.02 3.90
C SER A 17 -11.16 -15.07 2.72
N ASP A 18 -11.94 -15.25 1.65
CA ASP A 18 -11.95 -14.37 0.46
C ASP A 18 -12.09 -12.89 0.83
N PHE A 19 -12.93 -12.60 1.84
CA PHE A 19 -13.14 -11.25 2.34
C PHE A 19 -11.87 -10.66 2.97
N GLN A 20 -11.20 -11.45 3.82
CA GLN A 20 -9.97 -11.01 4.47
C GLN A 20 -8.81 -10.86 3.47
N LEU A 21 -8.67 -11.77 2.51
CA LEU A 21 -7.66 -11.65 1.46
C LEU A 21 -7.91 -10.40 0.59
N ALA A 22 -9.15 -10.24 0.11
CA ALA A 22 -9.51 -9.19 -0.82
C ALA A 22 -9.55 -7.80 -0.19
N CYS A 23 -9.78 -7.69 1.12
CA CYS A 23 -9.81 -6.40 1.81
C CYS A 23 -8.51 -6.12 2.56
N VAL A 24 -8.09 -7.01 3.47
CA VAL A 24 -6.93 -6.77 4.36
C VAL A 24 -5.62 -7.14 3.65
N GLY A 25 -5.58 -8.28 2.96
CA GLY A 25 -4.38 -8.73 2.26
C GLY A 25 -3.94 -7.76 1.15
N SER A 26 -4.88 -7.39 0.30
CA SER A 26 -4.68 -6.39 -0.76
C SER A 26 -4.33 -4.99 -0.23
N PHE A 27 -4.95 -4.56 0.87
CA PHE A 27 -4.63 -3.28 1.51
C PHE A 27 -3.19 -3.25 2.04
N ILE A 28 -2.77 -4.28 2.77
CA ILE A 28 -1.39 -4.38 3.28
C ILE A 28 -0.38 -4.41 2.12
N LEU A 29 -0.66 -5.19 1.07
CA LEU A 29 0.20 -5.26 -0.10
C LEU A 29 0.29 -3.90 -0.81
N HIS A 30 -0.85 -3.24 -1.03
CA HIS A 30 -0.91 -1.92 -1.65
C HIS A 30 -0.15 -0.87 -0.83
N GLU A 31 -0.45 -0.76 0.46
CA GLU A 31 0.20 0.21 1.35
C GLU A 31 1.70 -0.04 1.44
N SER A 32 2.13 -1.29 1.62
CA SER A 32 3.55 -1.62 1.72
C SER A 32 4.30 -1.18 0.47
N VAL A 33 3.82 -1.53 -0.73
CA VAL A 33 4.45 -1.12 -1.99
C VAL A 33 4.43 0.40 -2.14
N PHE A 34 3.30 1.05 -1.85
CA PHE A 34 3.14 2.49 -1.97
C PHE A 34 4.10 3.25 -1.05
N PHE A 35 4.12 2.94 0.24
CA PHE A 35 4.99 3.61 1.20
C PHE A 35 6.47 3.27 0.99
N LEU A 36 6.80 2.00 0.71
CA LEU A 36 8.19 1.60 0.43
C LEU A 36 8.74 2.30 -0.82
N SER A 37 7.91 2.49 -1.86
CA SER A 37 8.34 3.22 -3.04
C SER A 37 8.62 4.71 -2.77
N GLY A 38 7.91 5.32 -1.82
CA GLY A 38 8.08 6.72 -1.45
C GLY A 38 9.28 7.00 -0.53
N LEU A 39 9.67 6.03 0.31
CA LEU A 39 10.76 6.19 1.29
C LEU A 39 12.12 6.58 0.68
N PRO A 40 12.59 5.96 -0.43
CA PRO A 40 13.83 6.37 -1.09
C PRO A 40 13.85 7.85 -1.48
N PHE A 41 12.73 8.37 -1.98
CA PHE A 41 12.64 9.76 -2.41
C PHE A 41 12.70 10.72 -1.23
N ILE A 42 12.01 10.40 -0.12
CA ILE A 42 12.09 11.19 1.12
C ILE A 42 13.53 11.18 1.66
N PHE A 43 14.20 10.03 1.62
CA PHE A 43 15.59 9.89 2.06
C PHE A 43 16.54 10.76 1.22
N PHE A 44 16.42 10.71 -0.11
CA PHE A 44 17.24 11.54 -0.99
C PHE A 44 16.97 13.04 -0.82
N GLU A 45 15.73 13.42 -0.55
CA GLU A 45 15.37 14.82 -0.28
C GLU A 45 15.98 15.32 1.04
N ARG A 46 15.93 14.51 2.11
CA ARG A 46 16.59 14.85 3.40
C ARG A 46 18.10 14.96 3.29
N ARG A 47 18.72 14.12 2.46
CA ARG A 47 20.18 14.14 2.25
C ARG A 47 20.62 15.21 1.25
N GLY A 48 19.68 15.86 0.57
CA GLY A 48 19.93 16.96 -0.35
C GLY A 48 20.54 16.58 -1.70
N TYR A 49 20.66 15.28 -2.01
CA TYR A 49 21.31 14.79 -3.23
C TYR A 49 20.57 15.17 -4.52
N LEU A 50 19.24 15.32 -4.45
CA LEU A 50 18.40 15.66 -5.60
C LEU A 50 18.00 17.15 -5.65
N ASN A 51 18.56 18.00 -4.78
CA ASN A 51 18.21 19.42 -4.75
C ASN A 51 18.58 20.16 -6.05
N LYS A 52 19.63 19.73 -6.76
CA LYS A 52 20.02 20.31 -8.06
C LYS A 52 18.98 20.08 -9.17
N TYR A 53 18.16 19.04 -9.06
CA TYR A 53 17.17 18.65 -10.07
C TYR A 53 15.75 19.11 -9.73
N LYS A 54 15.57 19.91 -8.66
CA LYS A 54 14.25 20.39 -8.25
C LYS A 54 13.74 21.48 -9.19
N ILE A 55 12.53 21.28 -9.69
CA ILE A 55 11.81 22.25 -10.55
C ILE A 55 11.04 23.28 -9.69
N GLN A 56 10.57 22.89 -8.50
CA GLN A 56 9.88 23.78 -7.57
C GLN A 56 10.86 24.50 -6.63
N ALA A 57 10.74 25.83 -6.54
CA ALA A 57 11.52 26.69 -5.64
C ALA A 57 11.16 26.53 -4.15
N LYS A 58 10.12 25.75 -3.83
CA LYS A 58 9.68 25.51 -2.46
C LYS A 58 10.60 24.49 -1.79
N THR A 59 11.34 24.93 -0.78
CA THR A 59 12.05 24.03 0.13
C THR A 59 11.05 23.38 1.09
N ASN A 60 10.92 22.06 1.02
CA ASN A 60 10.13 21.30 1.98
C ASN A 60 10.91 21.21 3.29
N ALA A 61 10.46 21.93 4.32
CA ALA A 61 11.01 21.78 5.66
C ALA A 61 10.72 20.36 6.19
N PRO A 62 11.64 19.73 6.94
CA PRO A 62 11.43 18.39 7.50
C PRO A 62 10.14 18.28 8.34
N ALA A 63 9.82 19.32 9.11
CA ALA A 63 8.60 19.40 9.91
C ALA A 63 7.31 19.41 9.07
N ALA A 64 7.35 19.94 7.84
CA ALA A 64 6.22 19.93 6.92
C ALA A 64 6.05 18.56 6.25
N GLN A 65 7.17 17.89 5.94
CA GLN A 65 7.15 16.51 5.40
C GLN A 65 6.53 15.55 6.40
N GLU A 66 6.94 15.59 7.67
CA GLU A 66 6.37 14.73 8.72
C GLU A 66 4.86 14.92 8.84
N LYS A 67 4.38 16.17 8.92
CA LYS A 67 2.93 16.46 8.95
C LYS A 67 2.19 15.92 7.72
N CYS A 68 2.81 15.97 6.54
CA CYS A 68 2.24 15.43 5.32
C CYS A 68 2.13 13.90 5.38
N ILE A 69 3.21 13.22 5.78
CA ILE A 69 3.25 11.75 5.90
C ILE A 69 2.22 11.26 6.93
N THR A 70 2.13 11.91 8.10
CA THR A 70 1.12 11.56 9.11
C THR A 70 -0.30 11.70 8.57
N ARG A 71 -0.61 12.79 7.84
CA ARG A 71 -1.92 12.95 7.21
C ARG A 71 -2.17 11.92 6.12
N LEU A 72 -1.16 11.60 5.33
CA LEU A 72 -1.26 10.62 4.25
C LEU A 72 -1.59 9.23 4.80
N LEU A 73 -0.89 8.80 5.86
CA LEU A 73 -1.18 7.57 6.60
C LEU A 73 -2.60 7.58 7.17
N LEU A 74 -3.02 8.69 7.80
CA LEU A 74 -4.36 8.81 8.34
C LEU A 74 -5.43 8.67 7.25
N TYR A 75 -5.27 9.30 6.09
CA TYR A 75 -6.22 9.15 4.99
C TYR A 75 -6.22 7.75 4.38
N HIS A 76 -5.06 7.08 4.28
CA HIS A 76 -5.02 5.71 3.79
C HIS A 76 -5.77 4.75 4.73
N PHE A 77 -5.54 4.86 6.04
CA PHE A 77 -6.25 4.03 7.02
C PHE A 77 -7.73 4.40 7.16
N CYS A 78 -8.07 5.68 7.25
CA CYS A 78 -9.44 6.10 7.56
C CYS A 78 -10.35 6.22 6.33
N VAL A 79 -9.82 6.35 5.12
CA VAL A 79 -10.62 6.50 3.90
C VAL A 79 -10.42 5.31 2.96
N ASN A 80 -9.18 4.92 2.70
CA ASN A 80 -8.89 3.87 1.72
C ASN A 80 -9.34 2.49 2.22
N LEU A 81 -9.12 2.16 3.51
CA LEU A 81 -9.59 0.90 4.09
C LEU A 81 -11.13 0.77 4.09
N PRO A 82 -11.94 1.75 4.53
CA PRO A 82 -13.40 1.65 4.41
C PRO A 82 -13.89 1.54 2.97
N VAL A 83 -13.27 2.26 2.03
CA VAL A 83 -13.61 2.17 0.61
C VAL A 83 -13.37 0.75 0.09
N MET A 84 -12.25 0.13 0.45
CA MET A 84 -11.95 -1.27 0.11
C MET A 84 -13.01 -2.23 0.65
N LEU A 85 -13.39 -2.11 1.92
CA LEU A 85 -14.42 -2.95 2.54
C LEU A 85 -15.78 -2.79 1.85
N LEU A 86 -16.18 -1.56 1.55
CA LEU A 86 -17.45 -1.26 0.87
C LEU A 86 -17.46 -1.72 -0.60
N SER A 87 -16.30 -1.78 -1.25
CA SER A 87 -16.16 -2.24 -2.64
C SER A 87 -16.18 -3.76 -2.80
N TYR A 88 -15.95 -4.53 -1.72
CA TYR A 88 -15.96 -6.00 -1.74
C TYR A 88 -17.20 -6.65 -2.39
N PRO A 89 -18.46 -6.26 -2.10
CA PRO A 89 -19.63 -6.84 -2.78
C PRO A 89 -19.60 -6.64 -4.30
N VAL A 90 -19.07 -5.51 -4.79
CA VAL A 90 -18.91 -5.24 -6.23
C VAL A 90 -17.88 -6.19 -6.81
N PHE A 91 -16.75 -6.39 -6.15
CA PHE A 91 -15.72 -7.34 -6.57
C PHE A 91 -16.22 -8.78 -6.61
N ARG A 92 -17.05 -9.18 -5.63
CA ARG A 92 -17.69 -10.49 -5.63
C ARG A 92 -18.71 -10.63 -6.76
N PHE A 93 -19.46 -9.57 -7.07
CA PHE A 93 -20.38 -9.54 -8.22
C PHE A 93 -19.63 -9.67 -9.56
N MET A 94 -18.45 -9.06 -9.68
CA MET A 94 -17.59 -9.17 -10.86
C MET A 94 -16.88 -10.54 -10.99
N GLY A 95 -17.10 -11.47 -10.05
CA GLY A 95 -16.63 -12.85 -10.17
C GLY A 95 -15.28 -13.14 -9.51
N MET A 96 -14.81 -12.29 -8.58
CA MET A 96 -13.60 -12.57 -7.79
C MET A 96 -13.77 -13.87 -6.99
N ARG A 97 -12.81 -14.80 -7.12
CA ARG A 97 -12.75 -16.08 -6.40
C ARG A 97 -11.30 -16.36 -5.99
N SER A 98 -11.11 -16.89 -4.79
CA SER A 98 -9.78 -17.28 -4.28
C SER A 98 -9.47 -18.76 -4.52
N SER A 99 -10.45 -19.53 -5.02
CA SER A 99 -10.25 -20.94 -5.37
C SER A 99 -9.29 -21.06 -6.55
N LEU A 100 -8.22 -21.82 -6.36
CA LEU A 100 -7.36 -22.26 -7.46
C LEU A 100 -8.19 -23.07 -8.49
N PRO A 101 -7.94 -22.91 -9.80
CA PRO A 101 -8.49 -23.79 -10.82
C PRO A 101 -7.98 -25.23 -10.70
#